data_AF-A0A250KQL4-F1
#
_entry.id   AF-A0A250KQL4-F1
#
_cell.length_a   1.000
_cell.length_b   1.000
_cell.length_c   1.000
_cell.angle_alpha   90.00
_cell.angle_beta   90.00
_cell.angle_gamma   90.00
#
_symmetry.space_group_name_H-M   'P 1'
#
loop_
_entity.id
_entity.type
_entity.pdbx_description
1 polymer ?
#
loop_
_entity_poly.entity_id
_entity_poly.type
_entity_poly.pdbx_seq_one_letter_code
_entity_poly.pdbx_strand_id
1 'polypeptide(L)'
;MRRTILFVLLGALAGCGDDYDALAKRRIAHAQISRGDIVVAAIDEPGAESYLNGIRLAVEHVNERPGKLLGRTLGLRIIADGLGFDGPQTAILEAARDPRVTAVLGHARSDVAIPASVIYEASQIVFLPPFSAGKGLTRHGFKFVFRQAPSNSLMAEQIASVAQLLGFERIALLYALDNQSRELAFSFEDAALARGMGFSYRRSFSADRSDYRDLITQLVDKRVDMVFVAAGPTESGRMVLQMRHMGVTVPVMGGDALNQEGYKQAVGEAGDNSIAPVAYVARTDTKTNQTFIAEYRQRFRTDPDSAAAQGYDSLRLLATAIEQAKSTMPLALSSTLHYLPYWTGVTGVHVFDERGEVFGKKYFFQVLRDGEWHVLPAVHLPYFLGRFQRTIEAASARADGVPAFGKLFATNLHPDDLRIVQLDFLHEILQFNQLGVIHGAEAGGAEPEYLARIKSLGEKRGFGVHPCGVAFAAADPKRIEGELLNCYGKLTLVIDALNIAELRGVDHATAVRLQQPLEHYRIPVLALHGDTTVDEGMAIRIGRLADKEDIHTDYYTRLFSGILHGKRVYELTERLDNLPVLAVNLKRLNDFGLLSSGRLMGLAPDVYLEWFVSSQP
;
A
#
# COMPACT_ATOMS: atom_id res chain seq x y z
N MET A 1 -49.90 -60.96 4.43
CA MET A 1 -50.36 -60.01 3.38
C MET A 1 -50.43 -58.63 4.03
N ARG A 2 -49.78 -57.54 3.62
CA ARG A 2 -49.07 -57.11 2.41
C ARG A 2 -47.85 -56.29 2.86
N ARG A 3 -46.67 -56.55 2.28
CA ARG A 3 -45.52 -55.64 2.33
C ARG A 3 -45.73 -54.58 1.26
N THR A 4 -45.88 -53.32 1.64
CA THR A 4 -45.86 -52.20 0.70
C THR A 4 -44.42 -51.67 0.66
N ILE A 5 -43.72 -52.01 -0.42
CA ILE A 5 -42.40 -51.48 -0.75
C ILE A 5 -42.59 -50.04 -1.21
N LEU A 6 -42.11 -49.08 -0.42
CA LEU A 6 -42.01 -47.68 -0.81
C LEU A 6 -40.73 -47.53 -1.64
N PHE A 7 -40.88 -47.50 -2.97
CA PHE A 7 -39.82 -47.11 -3.89
C PHE A 7 -39.49 -45.63 -3.66
N VAL A 8 -38.34 -45.34 -3.06
CA VAL A 8 -37.76 -44.00 -3.07
C VAL A 8 -37.19 -43.80 -4.48
N LEU A 9 -37.90 -43.00 -5.29
CA LEU A 9 -37.36 -42.45 -6.53
C LEU A 9 -36.21 -41.49 -6.19
N LEU A 10 -34.98 -41.99 -6.20
CA LEU A 10 -33.78 -41.18 -6.43
C LEU A 10 -33.79 -40.77 -7.91
N GLY A 11 -34.57 -39.74 -8.24
CA GLY A 11 -34.56 -39.09 -9.55
C GLY A 11 -33.59 -37.92 -9.53
N ALA A 12 -32.51 -38.05 -10.29
CA ALA A 12 -31.46 -37.06 -10.44
C ALA A 12 -31.98 -35.67 -10.81
N LEU A 13 -31.86 -34.72 -9.88
CA LEU A 13 -31.76 -33.29 -10.20
C LEU A 13 -30.32 -33.02 -10.67
N ALA A 14 -29.99 -33.48 -11.89
CA ALA A 14 -28.86 -32.95 -12.62
C ALA A 14 -29.23 -31.51 -13.04
N GLY A 15 -28.98 -30.54 -12.16
CA GLY A 15 -29.09 -29.13 -12.51
C GLY A 15 -28.15 -28.83 -13.68
N CYS A 16 -28.61 -28.04 -14.65
CA CYS A 16 -27.81 -27.51 -15.77
C CYS A 16 -26.75 -26.51 -15.30
N GLY A 17 -25.81 -26.93 -14.46
CA GLY A 17 -24.61 -26.20 -14.09
C GLY A 17 -23.40 -26.72 -14.86
N ASP A 18 -22.44 -25.84 -15.16
CA ASP A 18 -21.15 -26.27 -15.71
C ASP A 18 -20.41 -27.15 -14.68
N ASP A 19 -19.78 -28.23 -15.16
CA ASP A 19 -18.87 -29.03 -14.34
C ASP A 19 -17.52 -28.29 -14.21
N TYR A 20 -17.38 -27.52 -13.13
CA TYR A 20 -16.18 -26.71 -12.87
C TYR A 20 -14.93 -27.56 -12.62
N ASP A 21 -15.05 -28.78 -12.10
CA ASP A 21 -13.91 -29.71 -11.94
C ASP A 21 -13.41 -30.19 -13.32
N ALA A 22 -14.33 -30.50 -14.24
CA ALA A 22 -13.97 -30.80 -15.62
C ALA A 22 -13.34 -29.58 -16.33
N LEU A 23 -13.76 -28.36 -16.03
CA LEU A 23 -13.12 -27.14 -16.53
C LEU A 23 -11.71 -26.96 -15.98
N ALA A 24 -11.50 -27.17 -14.68
CA ALA A 24 -10.18 -27.13 -14.04
C ALA A 24 -9.22 -28.16 -14.66
N LYS A 25 -9.67 -29.41 -14.84
CA LYS A 25 -8.89 -30.48 -15.49
C LYS A 25 -8.47 -30.12 -16.91
N ARG A 26 -9.38 -29.53 -17.70
CA ARG A 26 -9.08 -29.07 -19.07
C ARG A 26 -8.03 -27.97 -19.08
N ARG A 27 -8.10 -27.02 -18.15
CA ARG A 27 -7.12 -25.93 -18.01
C ARG A 27 -5.74 -26.42 -17.58
N ILE A 28 -5.69 -27.34 -16.61
CA ILE A 28 -4.44 -28.02 -16.22
C ILE A 28 -3.82 -28.73 -17.42
N ALA A 29 -4.61 -29.54 -18.13
CA ALA A 29 -4.13 -30.27 -19.31
C ALA A 29 -3.60 -29.32 -20.39
N HIS A 30 -4.32 -28.22 -20.65
CA HIS A 30 -3.87 -27.18 -21.57
C HIS A 30 -2.54 -26.56 -21.13
N ALA A 31 -2.41 -26.14 -19.87
CA ALA A 31 -1.21 -25.50 -19.34
C ALA A 31 0.03 -26.41 -19.38
N GLN A 32 -0.14 -27.73 -19.24
CA GLN A 32 0.96 -28.71 -19.33
C GLN A 32 1.55 -28.81 -20.75
N ILE A 33 0.67 -28.89 -21.76
CA ILE A 33 1.07 -29.19 -23.14
C ILE A 33 1.26 -27.94 -23.99
N SER A 34 0.61 -26.82 -23.64
CA SER A 34 0.58 -25.63 -24.48
C SER A 34 1.96 -24.99 -24.60
N ARG A 35 2.31 -24.62 -25.83
CA ARG A 35 3.50 -23.85 -26.20
C ARG A 35 3.16 -22.60 -27.01
N GLY A 36 1.87 -22.37 -27.30
CA GLY A 36 1.37 -21.19 -28.02
C GLY A 36 1.26 -19.97 -27.12
N ASP A 37 0.47 -18.97 -27.50
CA ASP A 37 0.36 -17.73 -26.72
C ASP A 37 -0.11 -17.96 -25.27
N ILE A 38 0.34 -17.10 -24.36
CA ILE A 38 -0.17 -17.03 -22.99
C ILE A 38 -1.42 -16.14 -23.04
N VAL A 39 -2.60 -16.68 -22.76
CA VAL A 39 -3.86 -15.91 -22.86
C VAL A 39 -4.28 -15.41 -21.49
N VAL A 40 -4.41 -14.09 -21.35
CA VAL A 40 -4.99 -13.43 -20.18
C VAL A 40 -6.33 -12.83 -20.57
N ALA A 41 -7.36 -13.08 -19.79
CA ALA A 41 -8.66 -12.43 -19.99
C ALA A 41 -8.70 -11.11 -19.23
N ALA A 42 -9.16 -10.04 -19.88
CA ALA A 42 -9.50 -8.78 -19.24
C ALA A 42 -10.99 -8.51 -19.43
N ILE A 43 -11.68 -8.20 -18.35
CA ILE A 43 -13.11 -7.87 -18.38
C ILE A 43 -13.26 -6.39 -18.78
N ASP A 44 -14.04 -6.15 -19.83
CA ASP A 44 -14.42 -4.83 -20.32
C ASP A 44 -15.75 -4.42 -19.68
N GLU A 45 -15.65 -3.70 -18.56
CA GLU A 45 -16.81 -3.16 -17.86
C GLU A 45 -17.17 -1.77 -18.41
N PRO A 46 -18.48 -1.43 -18.48
CA PRO A 46 -18.91 -0.09 -18.89
C PRO A 46 -18.23 1.02 -18.07
N GLY A 47 -17.50 1.90 -18.76
CA GLY A 47 -16.77 3.02 -18.13
C GLY A 47 -15.36 2.68 -17.63
N ALA A 48 -14.84 1.47 -17.87
CA ALA A 48 -13.50 1.03 -17.44
C ALA A 48 -12.42 1.10 -18.55
N GLU A 49 -12.56 2.00 -19.53
CA GLU A 49 -11.64 2.07 -20.67
C GLU A 49 -10.18 2.33 -20.26
N SER A 50 -9.96 3.25 -19.31
CA SER A 50 -8.62 3.57 -18.80
C SER A 50 -7.95 2.35 -18.18
N TYR A 51 -8.69 1.50 -17.45
CA TYR A 51 -8.20 0.22 -16.92
C TYR A 51 -7.71 -0.71 -18.04
N LEU A 52 -8.49 -0.89 -19.11
CA LEU A 52 -8.08 -1.71 -20.25
C LEU A 52 -6.87 -1.13 -20.99
N ASN A 53 -6.78 0.20 -21.10
CA ASN A 53 -5.62 0.87 -21.69
C ASN A 53 -4.35 0.61 -20.87
N GLY A 54 -4.45 0.64 -19.53
CA GLY A 54 -3.36 0.23 -18.65
C GLY A 54 -2.90 -1.21 -18.91
N ILE A 55 -3.83 -2.16 -19.03
CA ILE A 55 -3.52 -3.55 -19.36
C ILE A 55 -2.85 -3.65 -20.74
N ARG A 56 -3.39 -2.99 -21.77
CA ARG A 56 -2.83 -3.00 -23.13
C ARG A 56 -1.39 -2.52 -23.16
N LEU A 57 -1.08 -1.41 -22.48
CA LEU A 57 0.28 -0.90 -22.38
C LEU A 57 1.22 -1.90 -21.71
N ALA A 58 0.76 -2.56 -20.64
CA ALA A 58 1.55 -3.60 -19.99
C ALA A 58 1.78 -4.82 -20.90
N VAL A 59 0.82 -5.21 -21.74
CA VAL A 59 0.98 -6.29 -22.74
C VAL A 59 2.07 -5.92 -23.74
N GLU A 60 2.01 -4.70 -24.28
CA GLU A 60 2.98 -4.15 -25.22
C GLU A 60 4.39 -4.25 -24.60
N HIS A 61 4.59 -3.71 -23.40
CA HIS A 61 5.88 -3.75 -22.70
C HIS A 61 6.39 -5.16 -22.39
N VAL A 62 5.51 -6.12 -22.06
CA VAL A 62 5.92 -7.50 -21.80
C VAL A 62 6.34 -8.20 -23.10
N ASN A 63 5.65 -7.94 -24.20
CA ASN A 63 5.92 -8.56 -25.50
C ASN A 63 7.15 -7.98 -26.20
N GLU A 64 7.52 -6.74 -25.90
CA GLU A 64 8.73 -6.08 -26.43
C GLU A 64 10.03 -6.55 -25.76
N ARG A 65 9.94 -7.24 -24.60
CA ARG A 65 11.13 -7.75 -23.89
C ARG A 65 11.92 -8.75 -24.75
N PRO A 66 13.26 -8.67 -24.76
CA PRO A 66 14.09 -9.73 -25.34
C PRO A 66 13.75 -11.09 -24.74
N GLY A 67 13.54 -12.10 -25.59
CA GLY A 67 13.18 -13.45 -25.15
C GLY A 67 11.71 -13.67 -24.80
N LYS A 68 10.86 -12.62 -24.78
CA LYS A 68 9.43 -12.66 -24.44
C LYS A 68 9.11 -13.36 -23.10
N LEU A 69 7.85 -13.37 -22.68
CA LEU A 69 7.45 -14.10 -21.47
C LEU A 69 7.49 -15.61 -21.72
N LEU A 70 8.49 -16.28 -21.16
CA LEU A 70 8.76 -17.71 -21.38
C LEU A 70 8.94 -18.08 -22.86
N GLY A 71 9.46 -17.18 -23.70
CA GLY A 71 9.57 -17.40 -25.15
C GLY A 71 8.24 -17.29 -25.92
N ARG A 72 7.15 -16.91 -25.26
CA ARG A 72 5.78 -16.92 -25.80
C ARG A 72 5.22 -15.50 -25.89
N THR A 73 4.33 -15.26 -26.84
CA THR A 73 3.59 -13.98 -26.91
C THR A 73 2.51 -13.98 -25.83
N LEU A 74 2.38 -12.87 -25.11
CA LEU A 74 1.28 -12.59 -24.21
C LEU A 74 0.10 -12.03 -25.01
N GLY A 75 -0.99 -12.79 -25.07
CA GLY A 75 -2.23 -12.43 -25.74
C GLY A 75 -3.29 -11.94 -24.75
N LEU A 76 -3.98 -10.86 -25.12
CA LEU A 76 -5.08 -10.29 -24.35
C LEU A 76 -6.42 -10.69 -24.97
N ARG A 77 -7.26 -11.41 -24.21
CA ARG A 77 -8.65 -11.67 -24.55
C ARG A 77 -9.53 -10.68 -23.81
N ILE A 78 -10.15 -9.75 -24.54
CA ILE A 78 -11.12 -8.83 -23.96
C ILE A 78 -12.48 -9.51 -23.94
N ILE A 79 -13.12 -9.59 -22.77
CA ILE A 79 -14.45 -10.16 -22.58
C ILE A 79 -15.37 -9.05 -22.10
N ALA A 80 -16.37 -8.71 -22.90
CA ALA A 80 -17.32 -7.66 -22.55
C ALA A 80 -18.22 -8.10 -21.40
N ASP A 81 -18.31 -7.27 -20.36
CA ASP A 81 -19.38 -7.37 -19.39
C ASP A 81 -20.65 -6.76 -20.03
N GLY A 82 -21.65 -7.61 -20.28
CA GLY A 82 -22.85 -7.21 -21.00
C GLY A 82 -23.69 -6.19 -20.22
N LEU A 83 -24.46 -5.37 -20.94
CA LEU A 83 -25.49 -4.53 -20.33
C LEU A 83 -26.66 -5.41 -19.85
N GLY A 84 -27.04 -5.32 -18.57
CA GLY A 84 -28.21 -6.02 -18.01
C GLY A 84 -27.89 -6.90 -16.79
N PHE A 85 -28.92 -7.55 -16.22
CA PHE A 85 -28.80 -8.35 -15.00
C PHE A 85 -27.87 -9.57 -15.16
N ASP A 86 -27.89 -10.22 -16.34
CA ASP A 86 -27.13 -11.45 -16.63
C ASP A 86 -25.77 -11.22 -17.30
N GLY A 87 -25.45 -9.96 -17.65
CA GLY A 87 -24.21 -9.59 -18.34
C GLY A 87 -22.95 -10.09 -17.63
N PRO A 88 -22.82 -9.81 -16.31
CA PRO A 88 -21.65 -10.25 -15.56
C PRO A 88 -21.51 -11.77 -15.50
N GLN A 89 -22.63 -12.49 -15.35
CA GLN A 89 -22.63 -13.95 -15.32
C GLN A 89 -22.14 -14.54 -16.64
N THR A 90 -22.54 -13.96 -17.78
CA THR A 90 -22.10 -14.40 -19.11
C THR A 90 -20.59 -14.25 -19.27
N ALA A 91 -20.04 -13.09 -18.92
CA ALA A 91 -18.59 -12.83 -18.97
C ALA A 91 -17.81 -13.78 -18.04
N ILE A 92 -18.33 -14.03 -16.84
CA ILE A 92 -17.73 -14.98 -15.89
C ILE A 92 -17.64 -16.39 -16.50
N LEU A 93 -18.75 -16.89 -17.02
CA LEU A 93 -18.80 -18.23 -17.60
C LEU A 93 -17.97 -18.36 -18.87
N GLU A 94 -17.93 -17.31 -19.72
CA GLU A 94 -17.08 -17.30 -20.91
C GLU A 94 -15.59 -17.47 -20.54
N ALA A 95 -15.10 -16.70 -19.57
CA ALA A 95 -13.72 -16.83 -19.08
C ALA A 95 -13.46 -18.20 -18.45
N ALA A 96 -14.40 -18.72 -17.64
CA ALA A 96 -14.27 -20.00 -16.98
C ALA A 96 -14.27 -21.19 -17.96
N ARG A 97 -14.99 -21.08 -19.08
CA ARG A 97 -15.14 -22.13 -20.10
C ARG A 97 -13.94 -22.25 -21.05
N ASP A 98 -13.17 -21.18 -21.24
CA ASP A 98 -11.99 -21.22 -22.12
C ASP A 98 -10.77 -21.77 -21.35
N PRO A 99 -10.29 -23.01 -21.67
CA PRO A 99 -9.16 -23.61 -20.98
C PRO A 99 -7.81 -22.94 -21.29
N ARG A 100 -7.76 -22.02 -22.28
CA ARG A 100 -6.56 -21.26 -22.64
C ARG A 100 -6.32 -20.09 -21.70
N VAL A 101 -7.38 -19.58 -21.05
CA VAL A 101 -7.28 -18.43 -20.16
C VAL A 101 -6.50 -18.84 -18.91
N THR A 102 -5.33 -18.22 -18.75
CA THR A 102 -4.39 -18.46 -17.65
C THR A 102 -4.81 -17.71 -16.39
N ALA A 103 -5.32 -16.49 -16.57
CA ALA A 103 -5.81 -15.63 -15.49
C ALA A 103 -6.89 -14.66 -16.00
N VAL A 104 -7.70 -14.14 -15.08
CA VAL A 104 -8.68 -13.08 -15.31
C VAL A 104 -8.28 -11.81 -14.56
N LEU A 105 -8.25 -10.69 -15.27
CA LEU A 105 -8.11 -9.33 -14.76
C LEU A 105 -9.49 -8.63 -14.87
N GLY A 106 -9.96 -8.03 -13.79
CA GLY A 106 -11.40 -7.78 -13.56
C GLY A 106 -11.88 -8.76 -12.49
N HIS A 107 -13.12 -8.79 -12.05
CA HIS A 107 -14.18 -7.77 -12.16
C HIS A 107 -13.93 -6.67 -11.11
N ALA A 108 -14.19 -5.41 -11.45
CA ALA A 108 -13.97 -4.26 -10.59
C ALA A 108 -14.96 -4.20 -9.42
N ARG A 109 -16.25 -4.45 -9.69
CA ARG A 109 -17.31 -4.28 -8.69
C ARG A 109 -17.40 -5.46 -7.73
N SER A 110 -17.49 -5.19 -6.43
CA SER A 110 -17.53 -6.26 -5.41
C SER A 110 -18.73 -7.19 -5.51
N ASP A 111 -19.89 -6.67 -5.92
CA ASP A 111 -21.11 -7.45 -6.13
C ASP A 111 -20.99 -8.46 -7.29
N VAL A 112 -20.05 -8.24 -8.21
CA VAL A 112 -19.73 -9.18 -9.30
C VAL A 112 -18.52 -10.04 -8.97
N ALA A 113 -17.45 -9.42 -8.47
CA ALA A 113 -16.17 -10.08 -8.22
C ALA A 113 -16.28 -11.19 -7.16
N ILE A 114 -17.11 -11.00 -6.12
CA ILE A 114 -17.26 -11.99 -5.05
C ILE A 114 -17.96 -13.26 -5.57
N PRO A 115 -19.12 -13.19 -6.28
CA PRO A 115 -19.67 -14.37 -6.95
C PRO A 115 -18.73 -14.99 -8.00
N ALA A 116 -18.04 -14.16 -8.79
CA ALA A 116 -17.09 -14.63 -9.80
C ALA A 116 -15.95 -15.45 -9.19
N SER A 117 -15.46 -15.04 -8.01
CA SER A 117 -14.35 -15.70 -7.32
C SER A 117 -14.65 -17.15 -6.97
N VAL A 118 -15.91 -17.50 -6.68
CA VAL A 118 -16.34 -18.87 -6.41
C VAL A 118 -16.20 -19.75 -7.65
N ILE A 119 -16.65 -19.25 -8.81
CA ILE A 119 -16.57 -19.96 -10.09
C ILE A 119 -15.10 -20.10 -10.53
N TYR A 120 -14.32 -19.04 -10.35
CA TYR A 120 -12.91 -19.03 -10.71
C TYR A 120 -12.05 -19.91 -9.81
N GLU A 121 -12.34 -19.96 -8.50
CA GLU A 121 -11.72 -20.93 -7.60
C GLU A 121 -12.05 -22.37 -8.02
N ALA A 122 -13.34 -22.68 -8.23
CA ALA A 122 -13.77 -24.03 -8.59
C ALA A 122 -13.20 -24.51 -9.94
N SER A 123 -12.99 -23.58 -10.87
CA SER A 123 -12.37 -23.85 -12.17
C SER A 123 -10.84 -23.69 -12.17
N GLN A 124 -10.22 -23.32 -11.05
CA GLN A 124 -8.76 -23.12 -10.92
C GLN A 124 -8.19 -22.12 -11.93
N ILE A 125 -8.78 -20.93 -12.00
CA ILE A 125 -8.25 -19.81 -12.78
C ILE A 125 -7.79 -18.70 -11.83
N VAL A 126 -6.57 -18.22 -12.04
CA VAL A 126 -6.01 -17.15 -11.22
C VAL A 126 -6.81 -15.86 -11.50
N PHE A 127 -7.30 -15.22 -10.44
CA PHE A 127 -8.24 -14.11 -10.50
C PHE A 127 -7.69 -12.88 -9.77
N LEU A 128 -7.51 -11.77 -10.48
CA LEU A 128 -6.97 -10.52 -9.96
C LEU A 128 -8.01 -9.38 -10.11
N PRO A 129 -8.99 -9.29 -9.19
CA PRO A 129 -9.98 -8.21 -9.22
C PRO A 129 -9.34 -6.87 -8.83
N PRO A 130 -9.51 -5.82 -9.66
CA PRO A 130 -8.75 -4.57 -9.52
C PRO A 130 -9.24 -3.65 -8.39
N PHE A 131 -10.56 -3.56 -8.16
CA PHE A 131 -11.16 -2.55 -7.25
C PHE A 131 -12.14 -3.13 -6.22
N SER A 132 -12.28 -4.45 -6.15
CA SER A 132 -13.25 -5.07 -5.24
C SER A 132 -12.78 -4.92 -3.78
N ALA A 133 -13.41 -4.00 -3.04
CA ALA A 133 -13.07 -3.64 -1.67
C ALA A 133 -13.86 -4.45 -0.61
N GLY A 134 -14.95 -5.14 -0.99
CA GLY A 134 -15.78 -5.91 -0.07
C GLY A 134 -15.00 -7.00 0.70
N LYS A 135 -15.27 -7.14 2.00
CA LYS A 135 -14.59 -8.09 2.91
C LYS A 135 -14.73 -9.55 2.47
N GLY A 136 -15.82 -9.91 1.78
CA GLY A 136 -16.10 -11.29 1.38
C GLY A 136 -15.09 -11.89 0.42
N LEU A 137 -14.47 -11.08 -0.45
CA LEU A 137 -13.67 -11.55 -1.59
C LEU A 137 -12.59 -12.58 -1.21
N THR A 138 -11.87 -12.33 -0.11
CA THR A 138 -10.70 -13.10 0.35
C THR A 138 -10.99 -13.91 1.62
N ARG A 139 -12.26 -14.01 2.06
CA ARG A 139 -12.62 -14.72 3.31
C ARG A 139 -13.02 -16.18 3.12
N HIS A 140 -13.00 -16.67 1.89
CA HIS A 140 -13.42 -18.03 1.56
C HIS A 140 -12.30 -19.09 1.69
N GLY A 141 -11.04 -18.69 1.93
CA GLY A 141 -9.89 -19.61 1.93
C GLY A 141 -9.52 -20.11 0.53
N PHE A 142 -9.86 -19.31 -0.49
CA PHE A 142 -9.59 -19.59 -1.90
C PHE A 142 -8.12 -19.41 -2.23
N LYS A 143 -7.60 -20.25 -3.12
CA LYS A 143 -6.18 -20.30 -3.51
C LYS A 143 -5.90 -19.46 -4.75
N PHE A 144 -6.89 -19.24 -5.59
CA PHE A 144 -6.69 -18.62 -6.91
C PHE A 144 -7.12 -17.15 -6.96
N VAL A 145 -7.46 -16.53 -5.82
CA VAL A 145 -8.05 -15.18 -5.76
C VAL A 145 -7.09 -14.21 -5.09
N PHE A 146 -6.71 -13.13 -5.79
CA PHE A 146 -5.71 -12.16 -5.33
C PHE A 146 -6.20 -10.72 -5.49
N ARG A 147 -6.71 -10.13 -4.40
CA ARG A 147 -7.27 -8.77 -4.40
C ARG A 147 -6.20 -7.72 -4.73
N GLN A 148 -6.41 -6.86 -5.71
CA GLN A 148 -5.37 -5.89 -6.11
C GLN A 148 -5.45 -4.52 -5.42
N ALA A 149 -6.62 -4.12 -4.93
CA ALA A 149 -6.81 -2.88 -4.16
C ALA A 149 -6.98 -3.17 -2.66
N PRO A 150 -6.72 -2.22 -1.75
CA PRO A 150 -7.01 -2.41 -0.33
C PRO A 150 -8.49 -2.72 -0.07
N SER A 151 -8.79 -3.51 0.97
CA SER A 151 -10.17 -3.77 1.38
C SER A 151 -10.83 -2.59 2.12
N ASN A 152 -12.16 -2.61 2.20
CA ASN A 152 -12.96 -1.68 3.02
C ASN A 152 -12.50 -1.66 4.49
N SER A 153 -12.05 -2.79 5.04
CA SER A 153 -11.53 -2.83 6.41
C SER A 153 -10.26 -1.99 6.53
N LEU A 154 -9.32 -2.19 5.60
CA LEU A 154 -8.05 -1.47 5.56
C LEU A 154 -8.26 0.02 5.27
N MET A 155 -9.19 0.36 4.37
CA MET A 155 -9.61 1.73 4.10
C MET A 155 -10.19 2.38 5.35
N ALA A 156 -11.15 1.72 6.01
CA ALA A 156 -11.79 2.22 7.23
C ALA A 156 -10.80 2.46 8.37
N GLU A 157 -9.85 1.54 8.58
CA GLU A 157 -8.81 1.71 9.59
C GLU A 157 -7.91 2.92 9.31
N GLN A 158 -7.55 3.16 8.04
CA GLN A 158 -6.74 4.31 7.63
C GLN A 158 -7.53 5.61 7.76
N ILE A 159 -8.80 5.65 7.32
CA ILE A 159 -9.67 6.83 7.50
C ILE A 159 -9.81 7.16 8.98
N ALA A 160 -10.10 6.17 9.84
CA ALA A 160 -10.21 6.38 11.29
C ALA A 160 -8.89 6.87 11.91
N SER A 161 -7.75 6.41 11.40
CA SER A 161 -6.43 6.91 11.82
C SER A 161 -6.21 8.37 11.44
N VAL A 162 -6.60 8.76 10.23
CA VAL A 162 -6.53 10.16 9.76
C VAL A 162 -7.48 11.04 10.56
N ALA A 163 -8.71 10.59 10.80
CA ALA A 163 -9.69 11.30 11.60
C ALA A 163 -9.18 11.57 13.02
N GLN A 164 -8.59 10.56 13.67
CA GLN A 164 -7.95 10.71 14.98
C GLN A 164 -6.78 11.69 14.94
N LEU A 165 -5.92 11.63 13.91
CA LEU A 165 -4.78 12.54 13.76
C LEU A 165 -5.25 14.00 13.64
N LEU A 166 -6.28 14.25 12.85
CA LEU A 166 -6.94 15.55 12.67
C LEU A 166 -7.74 15.98 13.92
N GLY A 167 -7.88 15.09 14.91
CA GLY A 167 -8.52 15.35 16.18
C GLY A 167 -10.04 15.33 16.12
N PHE A 168 -10.66 14.64 15.16
CA PHE A 168 -12.12 14.47 15.18
C PHE A 168 -12.51 13.49 16.30
N GLU A 169 -13.53 13.85 17.08
CA GLU A 169 -13.96 13.08 18.26
C GLU A 169 -15.47 12.83 18.24
N ARG A 170 -16.26 13.70 17.61
CA ARG A 170 -17.74 13.65 17.62
C ARG A 170 -18.24 13.53 16.20
N ILE A 171 -18.48 12.30 15.77
CA ILE A 171 -18.75 11.98 14.37
C ILE A 171 -20.26 11.84 14.12
N ALA A 172 -20.72 12.31 12.96
CA ALA A 172 -21.96 11.87 12.35
C ALA A 172 -21.69 10.78 11.30
N LEU A 173 -22.32 9.63 11.42
CA LEU A 173 -22.22 8.52 10.47
C LEU A 173 -23.46 8.46 9.59
N LEU A 174 -23.31 8.79 8.31
CA LEU A 174 -24.35 8.73 7.30
C LEU A 174 -24.00 7.66 6.27
N TYR A 175 -24.94 6.76 5.96
CA TYR A 175 -24.66 5.70 4.99
C TYR A 175 -25.85 5.30 4.14
N ALA A 176 -25.62 4.97 2.88
CA ALA A 176 -26.65 4.42 2.02
C ALA A 176 -26.99 2.97 2.43
N LEU A 177 -28.24 2.55 2.18
CA LEU A 177 -28.75 1.23 2.61
C LEU A 177 -28.18 0.02 1.85
N ASP A 178 -27.45 0.25 0.75
CA ASP A 178 -26.82 -0.84 0.00
C ASP A 178 -25.71 -1.52 0.83
N ASN A 179 -25.40 -2.76 0.46
CA ASN A 179 -24.48 -3.59 1.25
C ASN A 179 -23.06 -3.02 1.30
N GLN A 180 -22.58 -2.40 0.22
CA GLN A 180 -21.21 -1.88 0.16
C GLN A 180 -21.05 -0.67 1.08
N SER A 181 -21.97 0.29 0.99
CA SER A 181 -22.02 1.48 1.85
C SER A 181 -22.14 1.12 3.32
N ARG A 182 -23.03 0.16 3.65
CA ARG A 182 -23.18 -0.36 5.02
C ARG A 182 -21.91 -1.03 5.53
N GLU A 183 -21.26 -1.86 4.72
CA GLU A 183 -20.03 -2.54 5.12
C GLU A 183 -18.91 -1.54 5.44
N LEU A 184 -18.72 -0.52 4.60
CA LEU A 184 -17.73 0.53 4.84
C LEU A 184 -18.08 1.35 6.09
N ALA A 185 -19.35 1.76 6.24
CA ALA A 185 -19.83 2.51 7.39
C ALA A 185 -19.56 1.80 8.72
N PHE A 186 -19.89 0.51 8.80
CA PHE A 186 -19.69 -0.29 10.02
C PHE A 186 -18.21 -0.56 10.28
N SER A 187 -17.42 -0.79 9.22
CA SER A 187 -15.97 -0.93 9.36
C SER A 187 -15.32 0.34 9.91
N PHE A 188 -15.78 1.51 9.46
CA PHE A 188 -15.32 2.79 9.97
C PHE A 188 -15.77 3.02 11.40
N GLU A 189 -17.04 2.71 11.72
CA GLU A 189 -17.58 2.75 13.08
C GLU A 189 -16.72 1.94 14.06
N ASP A 190 -16.45 0.67 13.75
CA ASP A 190 -15.59 -0.20 14.56
C ASP A 190 -14.18 0.36 14.72
N ALA A 191 -13.55 0.79 13.61
CA ALA A 191 -12.19 1.32 13.62
C ALA A 191 -12.07 2.65 14.37
N ALA A 192 -13.13 3.46 14.38
CA ALA A 192 -13.19 4.74 15.07
C ALA A 192 -13.41 4.57 16.57
N LEU A 193 -14.33 3.67 16.96
CA LEU A 193 -14.57 3.32 18.37
C LEU A 193 -13.31 2.73 19.01
N ALA A 194 -12.59 1.86 18.30
CA ALA A 194 -11.30 1.30 18.76
C ALA A 194 -10.22 2.37 19.00
N ARG A 195 -10.40 3.58 18.45
CA ARG A 195 -9.51 4.74 18.61
C ARG A 195 -10.05 5.78 19.61
N GLY A 196 -11.15 5.47 20.30
CA GLY A 196 -11.75 6.34 21.32
C GLY A 196 -12.60 7.49 20.76
N MET A 197 -12.91 7.49 19.47
CA MET A 197 -13.83 8.48 18.88
C MET A 197 -15.29 8.07 19.14
N GLY A 198 -16.19 9.05 19.24
CA GLY A 198 -17.61 8.85 19.52
C GLY A 198 -18.53 9.24 18.37
N PHE A 199 -19.73 8.67 18.34
CA PHE A 199 -20.77 8.95 17.35
C PHE A 199 -21.94 9.70 18.00
N SER A 200 -22.17 10.95 17.58
CA SER A 200 -23.28 11.78 18.08
C SER A 200 -24.53 11.68 17.19
N TYR A 201 -24.35 11.19 15.98
CA TYR A 201 -25.43 10.96 15.03
C TYR A 201 -25.12 9.76 14.14
N ARG A 202 -26.12 8.93 13.87
CA ARG A 202 -25.98 7.77 12.99
C ARG A 202 -27.30 7.54 12.28
N ARG A 203 -27.31 7.59 10.95
CA ARG A 203 -28.51 7.34 10.14
C ARG A 203 -28.17 6.70 8.80
N SER A 204 -29.02 5.78 8.39
CA SER A 204 -29.05 5.31 7.02
C SER A 204 -29.94 6.21 6.15
N PHE A 205 -29.73 6.15 4.84
CA PHE A 205 -30.62 6.73 3.84
C PHE A 205 -30.70 5.84 2.61
N SER A 206 -31.75 6.02 1.80
CA SER A 206 -31.89 5.30 0.54
C SER A 206 -31.08 5.99 -0.56
N ALA A 207 -30.40 5.21 -1.41
CA ALA A 207 -29.54 5.76 -2.48
C ALA A 207 -30.35 6.52 -3.55
N ASP A 208 -31.61 6.12 -3.78
CA ASP A 208 -32.55 6.80 -4.70
C ASP A 208 -33.08 8.14 -4.16
N ARG A 209 -32.82 8.45 -2.88
CA ARG A 209 -33.28 9.68 -2.24
C ARG A 209 -32.60 10.90 -2.86
N SER A 210 -33.38 11.92 -3.18
CA SER A 210 -32.88 13.19 -3.72
C SER A 210 -32.89 14.35 -2.72
N ASP A 211 -33.64 14.23 -1.62
CA ASP A 211 -33.79 15.29 -0.62
C ASP A 211 -33.39 14.80 0.77
N TYR A 212 -32.28 15.29 1.29
CA TYR A 212 -31.71 14.92 2.59
C TYR A 212 -31.98 15.94 3.69
N ARG A 213 -32.78 16.99 3.44
CA ARG A 213 -32.97 18.12 4.38
C ARG A 213 -33.43 17.71 5.77
N ASP A 214 -34.32 16.74 5.90
CA ASP A 214 -34.77 16.26 7.21
C ASP A 214 -33.64 15.60 8.02
N LEU A 215 -32.81 14.81 7.33
CA LEU A 215 -31.65 14.14 7.93
C LEU A 215 -30.60 15.18 8.35
N ILE A 216 -30.37 16.18 7.51
CA ILE A 216 -29.41 17.26 7.77
C ILE A 216 -29.91 18.17 8.91
N THR A 217 -31.21 18.47 8.98
CA THR A 217 -31.80 19.26 10.08
C THR A 217 -31.53 18.58 11.42
N GLN A 218 -31.71 17.27 11.51
CA GLN A 218 -31.42 16.51 12.72
C GLN A 218 -29.93 16.44 13.07
N LEU A 219 -29.04 16.57 12.07
CA LEU A 219 -27.59 16.59 12.23
C LEU A 219 -27.10 17.90 12.87
N VAL A 220 -27.66 19.04 12.48
CA VAL A 220 -27.23 20.39 12.93
C VAL A 220 -27.21 20.47 14.47
N ASP A 221 -28.19 19.88 15.15
CA ASP A 221 -28.31 19.91 16.61
C ASP A 221 -27.30 19.01 17.35
N LYS A 222 -26.51 18.19 16.65
CA LYS A 222 -25.65 17.16 17.26
C LYS A 222 -24.25 17.64 17.57
N ARG A 223 -23.87 18.86 17.16
CA ARG A 223 -22.56 19.48 17.45
C ARG A 223 -21.38 18.56 17.12
N VAL A 224 -21.46 17.90 15.97
CA VAL A 224 -20.39 17.05 15.44
C VAL A 224 -19.21 17.91 14.98
N ASP A 225 -18.01 17.34 14.98
CA ASP A 225 -16.80 17.95 14.40
C ASP A 225 -16.46 17.38 13.02
N MET A 226 -17.10 16.28 12.60
CA MET A 226 -16.96 15.66 11.28
C MET A 226 -18.23 14.90 10.89
N VAL A 227 -18.53 14.83 9.59
CA VAL A 227 -19.50 13.90 9.01
C VAL A 227 -18.76 12.83 8.20
N PHE A 228 -19.01 11.55 8.48
CA PHE A 228 -18.61 10.45 7.62
C PHE A 228 -19.78 10.05 6.71
N VAL A 229 -19.56 10.05 5.39
CA VAL A 229 -20.55 9.63 4.38
C VAL A 229 -20.03 8.39 3.66
N ALA A 230 -20.76 7.29 3.80
CA ALA A 230 -20.56 6.07 3.00
C ALA A 230 -21.71 5.90 2.02
N ALA A 231 -21.50 6.32 0.78
CA ALA A 231 -22.44 6.15 -0.32
C ALA A 231 -21.69 6.20 -1.67
N GLY A 232 -22.42 5.97 -2.76
CA GLY A 232 -21.92 6.23 -4.11
C GLY A 232 -21.51 7.69 -4.32
N PRO A 233 -20.78 7.98 -5.41
CA PRO A 233 -20.20 9.29 -5.68
C PRO A 233 -21.27 10.39 -5.78
N THR A 234 -22.32 10.14 -6.57
CA THR A 234 -23.40 11.10 -6.83
C THR A 234 -24.24 11.36 -5.57
N GLU A 235 -24.58 10.33 -4.81
CA GLU A 235 -25.36 10.42 -3.57
C GLU A 235 -24.57 11.20 -2.51
N SER A 236 -23.28 10.89 -2.38
CA SER A 236 -22.37 11.60 -1.47
C SER A 236 -22.25 13.08 -1.85
N GLY A 237 -22.08 13.40 -3.13
CA GLY A 237 -21.97 14.79 -3.59
C GLY A 237 -23.24 15.59 -3.34
N ARG A 238 -24.42 14.99 -3.61
CA ARG A 238 -25.72 15.61 -3.33
C ARG A 238 -25.95 15.83 -1.84
N MET A 239 -25.56 14.86 -1.00
CA MET A 239 -25.62 15.00 0.46
C MET A 239 -24.77 16.20 0.93
N VAL A 240 -23.53 16.30 0.44
CA VAL A 240 -22.62 17.40 0.80
C VAL A 240 -23.15 18.75 0.32
N LEU A 241 -23.62 18.85 -0.92
CA LEU A 241 -24.23 20.06 -1.46
C LEU A 241 -25.36 20.58 -0.56
N GLN A 242 -26.29 19.71 -0.16
CA GLN A 242 -27.40 20.09 0.70
C GLN A 242 -26.94 20.43 2.13
N MET A 243 -25.96 19.71 2.68
CA MET A 243 -25.36 20.05 3.97
C MET A 243 -24.82 21.49 3.96
N ARG A 244 -24.11 21.87 2.90
CA ARG A 244 -23.51 23.20 2.76
C ARG A 244 -24.57 24.30 2.57
N HIS A 245 -25.59 24.06 1.76
CA HIS A 245 -26.76 24.97 1.64
C HIS A 245 -27.49 25.19 2.96
N MET A 246 -27.44 24.22 3.87
CA MET A 246 -28.04 24.30 5.20
C MET A 246 -27.06 24.78 6.29
N GLY A 247 -25.88 25.28 5.90
CA GLY A 247 -24.90 25.87 6.82
C GLY A 247 -24.04 24.86 7.58
N VAL A 248 -24.07 23.57 7.24
CA VAL A 248 -23.18 22.56 7.81
C VAL A 248 -21.82 22.66 7.11
N THR A 249 -20.83 23.21 7.80
CA THR A 249 -19.47 23.48 7.27
C THR A 249 -18.40 22.54 7.80
N VAL A 250 -18.75 21.61 8.69
CA VAL A 250 -17.78 20.63 9.23
C VAL A 250 -17.19 19.78 8.10
N PRO A 251 -15.94 19.31 8.27
CA PRO A 251 -15.31 18.39 7.34
C PRO A 251 -16.17 17.16 7.06
N VAL A 252 -16.18 16.73 5.81
CA VAL A 252 -16.85 15.51 5.36
C VAL A 252 -15.79 14.51 4.95
N MET A 253 -15.74 13.35 5.61
CA MET A 253 -14.90 12.23 5.19
C MET A 253 -15.76 11.12 4.59
N GLY A 254 -15.17 10.27 3.75
CA GLY A 254 -15.89 9.14 3.17
C GLY A 254 -14.94 8.11 2.56
N GLY A 255 -15.52 7.19 1.78
CA GLY A 255 -14.75 6.26 0.96
C GLY A 255 -14.11 6.91 -0.26
N ASP A 256 -13.46 6.10 -1.08
CA ASP A 256 -12.87 6.51 -2.36
C ASP A 256 -13.89 7.04 -3.38
N ALA A 257 -15.17 6.71 -3.22
CA ALA A 257 -16.29 7.27 -4.00
C ALA A 257 -16.32 8.81 -3.99
N LEU A 258 -15.86 9.47 -2.92
CA LEU A 258 -15.79 10.94 -2.87
C LEU A 258 -14.77 11.48 -3.87
N ASN A 259 -13.76 10.71 -4.28
CA ASN A 259 -12.74 11.17 -5.23
C ASN A 259 -13.10 10.84 -6.70
N GLN A 260 -14.29 10.32 -6.96
CA GLN A 260 -14.73 10.01 -8.31
C GLN A 260 -15.41 11.22 -8.97
N GLU A 261 -15.38 11.25 -10.30
CA GLU A 261 -15.94 12.35 -11.09
C GLU A 261 -17.41 12.67 -10.76
N GLY A 262 -18.23 11.63 -10.54
CA GLY A 262 -19.64 11.81 -10.18
C GLY A 262 -19.85 12.58 -8.86
N TYR A 263 -18.91 12.52 -7.92
CA TYR A 263 -18.96 13.30 -6.70
C TYR A 263 -18.71 14.78 -6.99
N LYS A 264 -17.64 15.10 -7.73
CA LYS A 264 -17.32 16.47 -8.14
C LYS A 264 -18.48 17.12 -8.89
N GLN A 265 -19.08 16.40 -9.83
CA GLN A 265 -20.24 16.87 -10.59
C GLN A 265 -21.47 17.14 -9.71
N ALA A 266 -21.75 16.25 -8.76
CA ALA A 266 -22.92 16.38 -7.90
C ALA A 266 -22.76 17.43 -6.80
N VAL A 267 -21.53 17.63 -6.28
CA VAL A 267 -21.26 18.58 -5.20
C VAL A 267 -21.01 20.00 -5.69
N GLY A 268 -20.45 20.17 -6.89
CA GLY A 268 -20.09 21.47 -7.45
C GLY A 268 -19.13 22.25 -6.55
N GLU A 269 -19.32 23.58 -6.50
CA GLU A 269 -18.49 24.48 -5.70
C GLU A 269 -18.67 24.28 -4.17
N ALA A 270 -19.70 23.56 -3.74
CA ALA A 270 -19.94 23.28 -2.33
C ALA A 270 -19.03 22.15 -1.77
N GLY A 271 -18.16 21.56 -2.58
CA GLY A 271 -17.35 20.39 -2.23
C GLY A 271 -16.26 20.64 -1.18
N ASP A 272 -15.96 21.89 -0.88
CA ASP A 272 -14.91 22.28 0.05
C ASP A 272 -14.97 21.53 1.39
N ASN A 273 -13.79 21.21 1.94
CA ASN A 273 -13.60 20.42 3.17
C ASN A 273 -14.04 18.96 3.08
N SER A 274 -14.16 18.41 1.88
CA SER A 274 -14.36 16.97 1.70
C SER A 274 -13.02 16.27 1.63
N ILE A 275 -12.84 15.19 2.38
CA ILE A 275 -11.58 14.46 2.48
C ILE A 275 -11.84 13.01 2.04
N ALA A 276 -11.06 12.55 1.07
CA ALA A 276 -11.24 11.23 0.46
C ALA A 276 -9.91 10.46 0.44
N PRO A 277 -9.95 9.14 0.68
CA PRO A 277 -8.82 8.27 0.38
C PRO A 277 -8.67 8.09 -1.14
N VAL A 278 -7.43 7.92 -1.60
CA VAL A 278 -7.11 7.61 -3.00
C VAL A 278 -5.99 6.57 -3.06
N ALA A 279 -6.19 5.54 -3.87
CA ALA A 279 -5.24 4.42 -3.99
C ALA A 279 -4.02 4.74 -4.87
N TYR A 280 -4.10 5.79 -5.68
CA TYR A 280 -3.03 6.21 -6.59
C TYR A 280 -3.02 7.74 -6.76
N VAL A 281 -1.84 8.33 -6.71
CA VAL A 281 -1.62 9.75 -7.00
C VAL A 281 -0.65 9.85 -8.17
N ALA A 282 -1.12 10.38 -9.31
CA ALA A 282 -0.28 10.50 -10.51
C ALA A 282 1.00 11.32 -10.28
N ARG A 283 0.95 12.29 -9.37
CA ARG A 283 2.11 13.11 -8.97
C ARG A 283 3.11 12.41 -8.04
N THR A 284 2.91 11.12 -7.75
CA THR A 284 3.90 10.37 -6.95
C THR A 284 5.22 10.35 -7.72
N ASP A 285 6.26 10.96 -7.15
CA ASP A 285 7.51 11.21 -7.85
C ASP A 285 8.44 9.98 -7.80
N THR A 286 8.15 9.02 -8.67
CA THR A 286 8.95 7.80 -8.82
C THR A 286 9.30 7.62 -10.28
N LYS A 287 10.52 7.16 -10.59
CA LYS A 287 10.92 6.91 -11.98
C LYS A 287 9.96 5.95 -12.69
N THR A 288 9.57 4.86 -12.02
CA THR A 288 8.60 3.89 -12.57
C THR A 288 7.27 4.56 -12.92
N ASN A 289 6.78 5.46 -12.07
CA ASN A 289 5.54 6.17 -12.29
C ASN A 289 5.67 7.24 -13.39
N GLN A 290 6.77 8.02 -13.39
CA GLN A 290 7.07 9.00 -14.44
C GLN A 290 7.16 8.34 -15.82
N THR A 291 7.86 7.21 -15.92
CA THR A 291 7.96 6.42 -17.16
C THR A 291 6.59 5.95 -17.62
N PHE A 292 5.79 5.34 -16.73
CA PHE A 292 4.43 4.93 -17.05
C PHE A 292 3.56 6.08 -17.54
N ILE A 293 3.60 7.25 -16.87
CA ILE A 293 2.82 8.43 -17.27
C ILE A 293 3.23 8.90 -18.67
N ALA A 294 4.53 8.99 -18.94
CA ALA A 294 5.05 9.43 -20.24
C ALA A 294 4.62 8.46 -21.37
N GLU A 295 4.81 7.16 -21.16
CA GLU A 295 4.46 6.11 -22.13
C GLU A 295 2.95 6.02 -22.35
N TYR A 296 2.16 6.10 -21.28
CA TYR A 296 0.70 6.10 -21.38
C TYR A 296 0.19 7.33 -22.15
N ARG A 297 0.69 8.53 -21.85
CA ARG A 297 0.37 9.75 -22.60
C ARG A 297 0.77 9.65 -24.07
N GLN A 298 1.95 9.10 -24.35
CA GLN A 298 2.42 8.87 -25.72
C GLN A 298 1.47 7.92 -26.47
N ARG A 299 1.03 6.85 -25.82
CA ARG A 299 0.24 5.77 -26.42
C ARG A 299 -1.25 6.11 -26.60
N PHE A 300 -1.86 6.78 -25.62
CA PHE A 300 -3.31 7.00 -25.55
C PHE A 300 -3.72 8.48 -25.62
N ARG A 301 -2.76 9.41 -25.67
CA ARG A 301 -3.01 10.86 -25.79
C ARG A 301 -3.85 11.46 -24.67
N THR A 302 -3.87 10.81 -23.51
CA THR A 302 -4.52 11.26 -22.28
C THR A 302 -3.66 10.91 -21.07
N ASP A 303 -3.89 11.59 -19.96
CA ASP A 303 -3.22 11.28 -18.70
C ASP A 303 -3.78 9.98 -18.12
N PRO A 304 -2.95 9.13 -17.49
CA PRO A 304 -3.45 7.96 -16.77
C PRO A 304 -4.15 8.39 -15.48
N ASP A 305 -5.27 7.74 -15.18
CA ASP A 305 -5.95 7.81 -13.91
C ASP A 305 -5.55 6.61 -13.01
N SER A 306 -6.20 6.50 -11.84
CA SER A 306 -6.00 5.34 -10.95
C SER A 306 -6.38 4.02 -11.60
N ALA A 307 -7.33 4.02 -12.54
CA ALA A 307 -7.79 2.83 -13.19
C ALA A 307 -6.77 2.30 -14.21
N ALA A 308 -6.19 3.19 -15.02
CA ALA A 308 -5.06 2.90 -15.90
C ALA A 308 -3.85 2.37 -15.13
N ALA A 309 -3.48 3.03 -14.03
CA ALA A 309 -2.36 2.59 -13.19
C ALA A 309 -2.60 1.18 -12.62
N GLN A 310 -3.82 0.90 -12.15
CA GLN A 310 -4.18 -0.41 -11.61
C GLN A 310 -4.21 -1.51 -12.67
N GLY A 311 -4.69 -1.22 -13.89
CA GLY A 311 -4.68 -2.18 -15.00
C GLY A 311 -3.26 -2.52 -15.45
N TYR A 312 -2.39 -1.52 -15.54
CA TYR A 312 -0.98 -1.70 -15.85
C TYR A 312 -0.28 -2.61 -14.83
N ASP A 313 -0.51 -2.36 -13.54
CA ASP A 313 0.06 -3.16 -12.47
C ASP A 313 -0.48 -4.59 -12.41
N SER A 314 -1.80 -4.79 -12.57
CA SER A 314 -2.40 -6.13 -12.51
C SER A 314 -1.79 -7.10 -13.53
N LEU A 315 -1.55 -6.63 -14.75
CA LEU A 315 -0.91 -7.48 -15.76
C LEU A 315 0.58 -7.66 -15.50
N ARG A 316 1.29 -6.60 -15.11
CA ARG A 316 2.74 -6.70 -14.87
C ARG A 316 3.07 -7.59 -13.68
N LEU A 317 2.28 -7.54 -12.61
CA LEU A 317 2.36 -8.45 -11.47
C LEU A 317 2.17 -9.90 -11.92
N LEU A 318 1.11 -10.16 -12.70
CA LEU A 318 0.83 -11.49 -13.25
C LEU A 318 1.98 -11.99 -14.13
N ALA A 319 2.52 -11.13 -15.01
CA ALA A 319 3.67 -11.48 -15.86
C ALA A 319 4.91 -11.82 -15.02
N THR A 320 5.18 -11.06 -13.95
CA THR A 320 6.26 -11.37 -13.01
C THR A 320 6.03 -12.71 -12.32
N ALA A 321 4.81 -13.02 -11.89
CA ALA A 321 4.49 -14.32 -11.30
C ALA A 321 4.68 -15.49 -12.28
N ILE A 322 4.28 -15.32 -13.56
CA ILE A 322 4.51 -16.31 -14.62
C ILE A 322 6.00 -16.54 -14.86
N GLU A 323 6.78 -15.45 -14.90
CA GLU A 323 8.22 -15.50 -15.10
C GLU A 323 8.92 -16.24 -13.95
N GLN A 324 8.58 -15.92 -12.70
CA GLN A 324 9.14 -16.57 -11.52
C GLN A 324 8.72 -18.05 -11.41
N ALA A 325 7.45 -18.36 -11.67
CA ALA A 325 6.95 -19.72 -11.70
C ALA A 325 7.56 -20.56 -12.83
N LYS A 326 8.10 -19.89 -13.87
CA LYS A 326 8.51 -20.50 -15.15
C LYS A 326 7.41 -21.38 -15.75
N SER A 327 6.16 -21.00 -15.53
CA SER A 327 5.00 -21.84 -15.81
C SER A 327 3.72 -21.03 -15.91
N THR A 328 2.77 -21.51 -16.70
CA THR A 328 1.38 -21.04 -16.72
C THR A 328 0.43 -21.99 -15.98
N MET A 329 0.97 -22.97 -15.24
CA MET A 329 0.17 -23.90 -14.44
C MET A 329 -0.57 -23.14 -13.32
N PRO A 330 -1.91 -23.27 -13.18
CA PRO A 330 -2.65 -22.49 -12.19
C PRO A 330 -2.09 -22.57 -10.78
N LEU A 331 -1.80 -23.78 -10.29
CA LEU A 331 -1.27 -23.97 -8.93
C LEU A 331 0.15 -23.41 -8.76
N ALA A 332 0.98 -23.45 -9.79
CA ALA A 332 2.31 -22.86 -9.74
C ALA A 332 2.22 -21.33 -9.67
N LEU A 333 1.31 -20.72 -10.45
CA LEU A 333 1.05 -19.29 -10.43
C LEU A 333 0.46 -18.82 -9.11
N SER A 334 -0.58 -19.51 -8.61
CA SER A 334 -1.20 -19.22 -7.32
C SER A 334 -0.17 -19.30 -6.18
N SER A 335 0.60 -20.39 -6.10
CA SER A 335 1.67 -20.52 -5.11
C SER A 335 2.70 -19.41 -5.25
N THR A 336 3.10 -19.06 -6.48
CA THR A 336 4.06 -17.97 -6.71
C THR A 336 3.51 -16.64 -6.21
N LEU A 337 2.23 -16.31 -6.47
CA LEU A 337 1.63 -15.07 -5.98
C LEU A 337 1.49 -15.03 -4.45
N HIS A 338 1.13 -16.13 -3.80
CA HIS A 338 1.05 -16.20 -2.33
C HIS A 338 2.42 -16.07 -1.65
N TYR A 339 3.47 -16.58 -2.27
CA TYR A 339 4.83 -16.58 -1.68
C TYR A 339 5.77 -15.57 -2.32
N LEU A 340 5.27 -14.72 -3.24
CA LEU A 340 6.03 -13.62 -3.81
C LEU A 340 6.33 -12.64 -2.66
N PRO A 341 7.61 -12.44 -2.29
CA PRO A 341 7.94 -11.63 -1.12
C PRO A 341 7.38 -10.21 -1.23
N TYR A 342 7.54 -9.60 -2.41
CA TYR A 342 6.92 -8.33 -2.78
C TYR A 342 7.00 -8.11 -4.28
N TRP A 343 6.15 -7.22 -4.78
CA TRP A 343 6.25 -6.66 -6.12
C TRP A 343 5.88 -5.19 -6.10
N THR A 344 6.70 -4.33 -6.71
CA THR A 344 6.46 -2.88 -6.73
C THR A 344 6.00 -2.44 -8.10
N GLY A 345 4.78 -1.93 -8.16
CA GLY A 345 4.17 -1.34 -9.36
C GLY A 345 4.01 0.18 -9.24
N VAL A 346 3.31 0.78 -10.20
CA VAL A 346 3.00 2.22 -10.20
C VAL A 346 1.97 2.60 -9.13
N THR A 347 1.14 1.65 -8.71
CA THR A 347 0.18 1.77 -7.58
C THR A 347 0.79 1.36 -6.24
N GLY A 348 2.10 1.17 -6.19
CA GLY A 348 2.84 0.82 -4.99
C GLY A 348 3.10 -0.68 -4.82
N VAL A 349 3.36 -1.08 -3.58
CA VAL A 349 3.80 -2.43 -3.23
C VAL A 349 2.62 -3.40 -3.14
N HIS A 350 2.81 -4.59 -3.70
CA HIS A 350 1.89 -5.72 -3.65
C HIS A 350 2.58 -6.86 -2.91
N VAL A 351 1.98 -7.27 -1.79
CA VAL A 351 2.30 -8.50 -1.06
C VAL A 351 0.97 -9.16 -0.72
N PHE A 352 0.86 -10.48 -0.88
CA PHE A 352 -0.37 -11.21 -0.60
C PHE A 352 -0.21 -12.06 0.66
N ASP A 353 -1.23 -12.08 1.50
CA ASP A 353 -1.30 -13.07 2.58
C ASP A 353 -1.74 -14.44 2.03
N GLU A 354 -1.84 -15.43 2.91
CA GLU A 354 -2.29 -16.79 2.56
C GLU A 354 -3.72 -16.86 2.01
N ARG A 355 -4.50 -15.79 2.15
CA ARG A 355 -5.88 -15.67 1.65
C ARG A 355 -5.97 -14.88 0.34
N GLY A 356 -4.83 -14.40 -0.17
CA GLY A 356 -4.77 -13.53 -1.34
C GLY A 356 -5.26 -12.11 -1.07
N GLU A 357 -5.30 -11.68 0.19
CA GLU A 357 -5.51 -10.28 0.56
C GLU A 357 -4.21 -9.51 0.32
N VAL A 358 -4.28 -8.45 -0.49
CA VAL A 358 -3.13 -7.56 -0.61
C VAL A 358 -2.92 -6.79 0.69
N PHE A 359 -1.68 -6.81 1.16
CA PHE A 359 -1.22 -5.96 2.25
C PHE A 359 0.02 -5.17 1.83
N GLY A 360 0.26 -4.05 2.50
CA GLY A 360 1.37 -3.14 2.17
C GLY A 360 0.96 -1.99 1.24
N LYS A 361 -0.25 -2.02 0.66
CA LYS A 361 -0.84 -0.84 0.01
C LYS A 361 -1.34 0.18 1.05
N LYS A 362 -1.29 1.45 0.67
CA LYS A 362 -1.89 2.58 1.41
C LYS A 362 -2.97 3.27 0.61
N TYR A 363 -3.76 4.04 1.33
CA TYR A 363 -4.42 5.19 0.76
C TYR A 363 -3.59 6.45 1.03
N PHE A 364 -3.38 7.23 -0.02
CA PHE A 364 -3.15 8.66 0.16
C PHE A 364 -4.49 9.31 0.53
N PHE A 365 -4.44 10.50 1.08
CA PHE A 365 -5.65 11.27 1.38
C PHE A 365 -5.59 12.60 0.66
N GLN A 366 -6.73 13.04 0.14
CA GLN A 366 -6.85 14.34 -0.51
C GLN A 366 -7.98 15.13 0.15
N VAL A 367 -7.86 16.45 0.15
CA VAL A 367 -8.92 17.38 0.52
C VAL A 367 -9.35 18.18 -0.70
N LEU A 368 -10.66 18.34 -0.89
CA LEU A 368 -11.24 19.18 -1.92
C LEU A 368 -11.24 20.64 -1.43
N ARG A 369 -10.61 21.51 -2.23
CA ARG A 369 -10.49 22.96 -2.02
C ARG A 369 -10.58 23.69 -3.33
N ASP A 370 -11.40 24.72 -3.39
CA ASP A 370 -11.50 25.60 -4.56
C ASP A 370 -11.76 24.79 -5.86
N GLY A 371 -12.54 23.70 -5.74
CA GLY A 371 -12.84 22.77 -6.84
C GLY A 371 -11.76 21.71 -7.14
N GLU A 372 -10.60 21.76 -6.49
CA GLU A 372 -9.46 20.89 -6.76
C GLU A 372 -9.08 19.96 -5.59
N TRP A 373 -8.57 18.77 -5.94
CA TRP A 373 -8.11 17.80 -4.95
C TRP A 373 -6.64 18.03 -4.61
N HIS A 374 -6.36 18.31 -3.34
CA HIS A 374 -5.02 18.54 -2.83
C HIS A 374 -4.60 17.40 -1.89
N VAL A 375 -3.41 16.84 -2.10
CA VAL A 375 -2.89 15.75 -1.26
C VAL A 375 -2.59 16.26 0.15
N LEU A 376 -3.04 15.49 1.15
CA LEU A 376 -2.68 15.63 2.55
C LEU A 376 -1.40 14.81 2.79
N PRO A 377 -0.22 15.45 2.94
CA PRO A 377 1.03 14.73 3.10
C PRO A 377 1.05 14.02 4.46
N ALA A 378 1.71 12.86 4.53
CA ALA A 378 2.05 12.16 5.77
C ALA A 378 0.90 11.75 6.72
N VAL A 379 -0.35 12.15 6.49
CA VAL A 379 -1.48 11.86 7.40
C VAL A 379 -1.77 10.36 7.56
N HIS A 380 -1.25 9.55 6.65
CA HIS A 380 -1.37 8.10 6.62
C HIS A 380 -0.26 7.40 7.44
N LEU A 381 0.88 8.05 7.68
CA LEU A 381 2.01 7.50 8.45
C LEU A 381 1.60 6.97 9.84
N PRO A 382 0.77 7.67 10.66
CA PRO A 382 0.39 7.17 11.97
C PRO A 382 -0.28 5.79 11.95
N TYR A 383 -1.05 5.50 10.91
CA TYR A 383 -1.65 4.17 10.74
C TYR A 383 -0.58 3.10 10.61
N PHE A 384 0.44 3.34 9.78
CA PHE A 384 1.51 2.39 9.52
C PHE A 384 2.44 2.20 10.72
N LEU A 385 2.76 3.29 11.43
CA LEU A 385 3.52 3.20 12.68
C LEU A 385 2.76 2.42 13.74
N GLY A 386 1.45 2.66 13.88
CA GLY A 386 0.60 1.90 14.79
C GLY A 386 0.45 0.43 14.39
N ARG A 387 0.37 0.14 13.09
CA ARG A 387 0.35 -1.23 12.57
C ARG A 387 1.66 -1.95 12.87
N PHE A 388 2.79 -1.31 12.62
CA PHE A 388 4.10 -1.85 12.93
C PHE A 388 4.26 -2.17 14.41
N GLN A 389 3.90 -1.23 15.28
CA GLN A 389 3.91 -1.43 16.73
C GLN A 389 3.18 -2.74 17.10
N ARG A 390 1.95 -2.93 16.59
CA ARG A 390 1.17 -4.15 16.83
C ARG A 390 1.84 -5.41 16.26
N THR A 391 2.45 -5.31 15.07
CA THR A 391 3.17 -6.44 14.46
C THR A 391 4.40 -6.85 15.28
N ILE A 392 5.16 -5.88 15.80
CA ILE A 392 6.30 -6.17 16.68
C ILE A 392 5.84 -6.70 18.04
N GLU A 393 4.83 -6.09 18.65
CA GLU A 393 4.26 -6.57 19.91
C GLU A 393 3.75 -8.01 19.81
N ALA A 394 3.07 -8.35 18.69
CA ALA A 394 2.64 -9.72 18.45
C ALA A 394 3.80 -10.70 18.23
N ALA A 395 4.93 -10.22 17.71
CA ALA A 395 6.09 -11.04 17.37
C ALA A 395 7.19 -11.07 18.46
N SER A 396 7.10 -10.22 19.49
CA SER A 396 8.10 -10.07 20.55
C SER A 396 7.51 -10.44 21.90
N ALA A 397 8.27 -11.15 22.74
CA ALA A 397 7.91 -11.43 24.13
C ALA A 397 8.13 -10.21 25.04
N ARG A 398 7.78 -9.00 24.61
CA ARG A 398 7.94 -7.79 25.44
C ARG A 398 6.92 -7.83 26.58
N ALA A 399 7.43 -7.95 27.82
CA ALA A 399 6.63 -7.90 29.04
C ALA A 399 6.28 -6.46 29.47
N ASP A 400 6.97 -5.46 28.96
CA ASP A 400 6.86 -4.08 29.44
C ASP A 400 6.31 -3.13 28.38
N GLY A 401 5.23 -2.43 28.75
CA GLY A 401 4.50 -1.46 27.93
C GLY A 401 5.41 -0.46 27.25
N VAL A 402 5.59 -0.66 25.95
CA VAL A 402 6.35 0.21 25.07
C VAL A 402 5.55 1.51 24.89
N PRO A 403 6.13 2.70 25.09
CA PRO A 403 5.48 3.93 24.66
C PRO A 403 5.15 3.79 23.16
N ALA A 404 3.88 4.01 22.77
CA ALA A 404 3.45 3.86 21.38
C ALA A 404 4.47 4.53 20.44
N PHE A 405 4.95 3.83 19.40
CA PHE A 405 6.09 4.27 18.58
C PHE A 405 6.02 5.75 18.13
N GLY A 406 4.83 6.23 17.76
CA GLY A 406 4.60 7.63 17.42
C GLY A 406 4.92 8.61 18.55
N LYS A 407 4.74 8.23 19.83
CA LYS A 407 5.10 9.02 21.00
C LYS A 407 6.61 9.13 21.22
N LEU A 408 7.40 8.14 20.78
CA LEU A 408 8.87 8.18 20.90
C LEU A 408 9.49 9.26 20.01
N PHE A 409 8.85 9.58 18.89
CA PHE A 409 9.31 10.65 18.00
C PHE A 409 8.57 11.98 18.23
N ALA A 410 7.36 11.97 18.83
CA ALA A 410 6.52 13.14 19.14
C ALA A 410 7.12 14.18 20.09
N THR A 411 8.23 13.89 20.76
CA THR A 411 8.90 14.83 21.66
C THR A 411 10.11 15.43 20.98
N ASN A 412 10.38 16.72 21.21
CA ASN A 412 11.63 17.39 20.84
C ASN A 412 12.83 16.74 21.56
N LEU A 413 13.24 15.57 21.08
CA LEU A 413 14.38 14.83 21.60
C LEU A 413 15.67 15.54 21.19
N HIS A 414 16.67 15.46 22.07
CA HIS A 414 18.03 15.81 21.68
C HIS A 414 18.47 14.93 20.49
N PRO A 415 19.26 15.44 19.52
CA PRO A 415 19.67 14.66 18.36
C PRO A 415 20.27 13.29 18.71
N ASP A 416 21.08 13.21 19.77
CA ASP A 416 21.65 11.93 20.21
C ASP A 416 20.61 10.96 20.75
N ASP A 417 19.58 11.42 21.46
CA ASP A 417 18.50 10.56 21.95
C ASP A 417 17.66 10.03 20.78
N LEU A 418 17.42 10.88 19.78
CA LEU A 418 16.77 10.47 18.54
C LEU A 418 17.55 9.37 17.83
N ARG A 419 18.89 9.48 17.74
CA ARG A 419 19.76 8.45 17.16
C ARG A 419 19.61 7.10 17.86
N ILE A 420 19.53 7.11 19.20
CA ILE A 420 19.32 5.89 19.99
C ILE A 420 17.94 5.28 19.73
N VAL A 421 16.87 6.08 19.70
CA VAL A 421 15.51 5.61 19.39
C VAL A 421 15.44 5.02 17.98
N GLN A 422 16.06 5.68 17.00
CA GLN A 422 16.13 5.21 15.62
C GLN A 422 16.92 3.91 15.50
N LEU A 423 18.05 3.78 16.18
CA LEU A 423 18.86 2.56 16.16
C LEU A 423 18.14 1.39 16.85
N ASP A 424 17.48 1.64 17.99
CA ASP A 424 16.64 0.66 18.67
C ASP A 424 15.53 0.14 17.75
N PHE A 425 14.90 1.04 16.99
CA PHE A 425 13.93 0.67 15.98
C PHE A 425 14.53 -0.19 14.85
N LEU A 426 15.69 0.19 14.30
CA LEU A 426 16.34 -0.62 13.27
C LEU A 426 16.74 -2.01 13.79
N HIS A 427 17.11 -2.12 15.07
CA HIS A 427 17.38 -3.40 15.70
C HIS A 427 16.11 -4.27 15.82
N GLU A 428 14.95 -3.69 16.14
CA GLU A 428 13.67 -4.43 16.15
C GLU A 428 13.29 -4.99 14.77
N ILE A 429 13.67 -4.28 13.71
CA ILE A 429 13.44 -4.68 12.33
C ILE A 429 14.41 -5.77 11.88
N LEU A 430 15.71 -5.55 12.10
CA LEU A 430 16.78 -6.35 11.50
C LEU A 430 17.35 -7.42 12.43
N GLN A 431 17.16 -7.27 13.74
CA GLN A 431 17.67 -8.17 14.79
C GLN A 431 19.17 -8.50 14.67
N PHE A 432 19.97 -7.50 14.30
CA PHE A 432 21.42 -7.64 14.21
C PHE A 432 22.05 -7.93 15.59
N ASN A 433 23.08 -8.77 15.64
CA ASN A 433 23.76 -9.16 16.88
C ASN A 433 25.07 -8.40 17.09
N GLN A 434 25.66 -7.87 16.04
CA GLN A 434 26.96 -7.20 16.06
C GLN A 434 26.89 -5.97 15.14
N LEU A 435 26.84 -4.80 15.75
CA LEU A 435 26.73 -3.52 15.06
C LEU A 435 28.10 -2.87 14.88
N GLY A 436 28.52 -2.65 13.64
CA GLY A 436 29.62 -1.72 13.34
C GLY A 436 29.13 -0.27 13.38
N VAL A 437 29.91 0.64 13.94
CA VAL A 437 29.57 2.08 13.95
C VAL A 437 30.72 2.89 13.40
N ILE A 438 30.55 3.45 12.20
CA ILE A 438 31.50 4.40 11.62
C ILE A 438 31.13 5.82 12.07
N HIS A 439 32.10 6.53 12.64
CA HIS A 439 31.90 7.85 13.22
C HIS A 439 33.00 8.84 12.85
N GLY A 440 32.71 10.14 12.97
CA GLY A 440 33.74 11.18 12.90
C GLY A 440 34.71 11.06 14.07
N ALA A 441 36.02 11.13 13.79
CA ALA A 441 37.05 11.20 14.82
C ALA A 441 37.14 12.63 15.38
N GLU A 442 36.98 12.79 16.70
CA GLU A 442 37.13 14.09 17.36
C GLU A 442 38.61 14.48 17.55
N ALA A 443 38.88 15.79 17.60
CA ALA A 443 40.20 16.31 17.88
C ALA A 443 40.69 15.85 19.27
N GLY A 444 41.78 15.08 19.30
CA GLY A 444 42.32 14.49 20.54
C GLY A 444 41.94 13.02 20.79
N GLY A 445 41.18 12.39 19.89
CA GLY A 445 40.90 10.95 19.94
C GLY A 445 39.86 10.53 21.00
N ALA A 446 39.13 11.48 21.57
CA ALA A 446 38.00 11.19 22.45
C ALA A 446 36.88 10.50 21.66
N GLU A 447 36.22 9.55 22.31
CA GLU A 447 35.08 8.84 21.75
C GLU A 447 33.82 9.72 21.89
N PRO A 448 33.04 9.97 20.81
CA PRO A 448 31.81 10.76 20.88
C PRO A 448 30.83 10.28 21.95
N GLU A 449 30.16 11.21 22.65
CA GLU A 449 29.23 10.89 23.75
C GLU A 449 28.11 9.91 23.32
N TYR A 450 27.62 10.04 22.09
CA TYR A 450 26.55 9.19 21.57
C TYR A 450 26.97 7.71 21.44
N LEU A 451 28.27 7.39 21.27
CA LEU A 451 28.73 6.00 21.19
C LEU A 451 28.58 5.27 22.52
N ALA A 452 28.79 5.97 23.64
CA ALA A 452 28.53 5.40 24.97
C ALA A 452 27.06 5.01 25.14
N ARG A 453 26.15 5.82 24.58
CA ARG A 453 24.70 5.54 24.58
C ARG A 453 24.36 4.35 23.67
N ILE A 454 25.00 4.23 22.50
CA ILE A 454 24.82 3.06 21.61
C ILE A 454 25.31 1.77 22.30
N LYS A 455 26.45 1.82 22.99
CA LYS A 455 26.97 0.67 23.78
C LYS A 455 25.99 0.26 24.87
N SER A 456 25.43 1.22 25.61
CA SER A 456 24.40 0.95 26.63
C SER A 456 23.12 0.34 26.03
N LEU A 457 22.70 0.80 24.85
CA LEU A 457 21.60 0.17 24.12
C LEU A 457 21.93 -1.28 23.75
N GLY A 458 23.15 -1.53 23.26
CA GLY A 458 23.66 -2.86 22.94
C GLY A 458 23.63 -3.82 24.13
N GLU A 459 24.08 -3.38 25.30
CA GLU A 459 24.00 -4.16 26.55
C GLU A 459 22.55 -4.48 26.93
N LYS A 460 21.64 -3.50 26.81
CA LYS A 460 20.22 -3.67 27.11
C LYS A 460 19.52 -4.63 26.14
N ARG A 461 19.92 -4.63 24.88
CA ARG A 461 19.28 -5.39 23.79
C ARG A 461 19.99 -6.70 23.45
N GLY A 462 21.20 -6.90 23.95
CA GLY A 462 21.99 -8.11 23.71
C GLY A 462 22.76 -8.12 22.38
N PHE A 463 23.17 -6.96 21.86
CA PHE A 463 24.03 -6.88 20.67
C PHE A 463 25.37 -6.20 20.97
N GLY A 464 26.44 -6.62 20.28
CA GLY A 464 27.78 -6.04 20.38
C GLY A 464 27.93 -4.77 19.53
N VAL A 465 28.81 -3.86 19.95
CA VAL A 465 29.08 -2.59 19.25
C VAL A 465 30.56 -2.46 18.93
N HIS A 466 30.88 -2.25 17.65
CA HIS A 466 32.24 -2.18 17.11
C HIS A 466 32.47 -0.80 16.46
N PRO A 467 32.98 0.20 17.20
CA PRO A 467 33.20 1.54 16.67
C PRO A 467 34.44 1.61 15.76
N CYS A 468 34.40 2.48 14.76
CA CYS A 468 35.55 2.84 13.92
C CYS A 468 35.51 4.33 13.55
N GLY A 469 36.55 5.07 13.94
CA GLY A 469 36.66 6.51 13.70
C GLY A 469 37.30 6.85 12.36
N VAL A 470 36.74 7.85 11.67
CA VAL A 470 37.21 8.40 10.39
C VAL A 470 37.40 9.92 10.52
N ALA A 471 38.53 10.43 10.07
CA ALA A 471 38.85 11.85 10.13
C ALA A 471 38.26 12.60 8.91
N PHE A 472 36.93 12.84 8.92
CA PHE A 472 36.23 13.57 7.85
C PHE A 472 36.69 15.03 7.65
N ALA A 473 37.46 15.60 8.59
CA ALA A 473 38.01 16.94 8.49
C ALA A 473 39.18 17.07 7.49
N ALA A 474 39.69 15.96 6.93
CA ALA A 474 40.70 16.01 5.87
C ALA A 474 40.05 16.35 4.52
N ALA A 475 40.42 17.48 3.90
CA ALA A 475 39.83 17.95 2.64
C ALA A 475 40.15 17.08 1.39
N ASP A 476 40.84 15.95 1.55
CA ASP A 476 41.18 15.03 0.44
C ASP A 476 40.23 13.82 0.45
N PRO A 477 39.32 13.70 -0.54
CA PRO A 477 38.41 12.57 -0.67
C PRO A 477 39.11 11.20 -0.71
N LYS A 478 40.32 11.12 -1.27
CA LYS A 478 41.07 9.86 -1.34
C LYS A 478 41.53 9.37 0.03
N ARG A 479 41.84 10.30 0.93
CA ARG A 479 42.23 9.96 2.29
C ARG A 479 41.03 9.47 3.10
N ILE A 480 39.89 10.15 2.99
CA ILE A 480 38.63 9.72 3.62
C ILE A 480 38.24 8.32 3.12
N GLU A 481 38.34 8.08 1.81
CA GLU A 481 38.08 6.77 1.22
C GLU A 481 39.00 5.68 1.80
N GLY A 482 40.31 5.94 1.90
CA GLY A 482 41.27 4.99 2.48
C GLY A 482 40.99 4.65 3.94
N GLU A 483 40.58 5.64 4.74
CA GLU A 483 40.18 5.44 6.14
C GLU A 483 38.88 4.63 6.24
N LEU A 484 37.90 4.88 5.37
CA LEU A 484 36.66 4.10 5.29
C LEU A 484 36.92 2.65 4.89
N LEU A 485 37.75 2.40 3.87
CA LEU A 485 38.16 1.05 3.46
C LEU A 485 38.84 0.29 4.60
N ASN A 486 39.67 0.97 5.39
CA ASN A 486 40.29 0.38 6.58
C ASN A 486 39.26 0.02 7.65
N CYS A 487 38.26 0.89 7.90
CA CYS A 487 37.15 0.56 8.79
C CYS A 487 36.36 -0.65 8.29
N TYR A 488 36.00 -0.70 7.01
CA TYR A 488 35.30 -1.85 6.44
C TYR A 488 36.10 -3.14 6.59
N GLY A 489 37.39 -3.15 6.23
CA GLY A 489 38.23 -4.34 6.38
C GLY A 489 38.33 -4.87 7.81
N LYS A 490 38.27 -3.99 8.82
CA LYS A 490 38.25 -4.39 10.24
C LYS A 490 36.89 -4.93 10.69
N LEU A 491 35.81 -4.34 10.18
CA LEU A 491 34.46 -4.60 10.66
C LEU A 491 33.80 -5.79 9.95
N THR A 492 34.02 -5.99 8.66
CA THR A 492 33.27 -6.94 7.81
C THR A 492 33.26 -8.39 8.28
N LEU A 493 34.20 -8.79 9.13
CA LEU A 493 34.30 -10.16 9.65
C LEU A 493 33.64 -10.36 11.02
N VAL A 494 33.26 -9.27 11.69
CA VAL A 494 32.77 -9.31 13.08
C VAL A 494 31.39 -8.68 13.27
N ILE A 495 30.84 -8.05 12.23
CA ILE A 495 29.54 -7.37 12.27
C ILE A 495 28.52 -8.05 11.36
N ASP A 496 27.24 -7.91 11.69
CA ASP A 496 26.09 -8.31 10.86
C ASP A 496 25.15 -7.15 10.54
N ALA A 497 25.45 -5.94 11.03
CA ALA A 497 24.91 -4.67 10.52
C ALA A 497 25.93 -3.55 10.69
N LEU A 498 25.86 -2.54 9.82
CA LEU A 498 26.74 -1.38 9.87
C LEU A 498 25.91 -0.10 9.97
N ASN A 499 26.13 0.69 11.01
CA ASN A 499 25.68 2.07 11.06
C ASN A 499 26.78 3.03 10.62
N ILE A 500 26.46 3.92 9.68
CA ILE A 500 27.30 5.06 9.34
C ILE A 500 26.63 6.29 9.94
N ALA A 501 27.23 6.84 11.00
CA ALA A 501 26.67 7.98 11.71
C ALA A 501 26.79 9.25 10.85
N GLU A 502 27.94 9.52 10.22
CA GLU A 502 28.11 10.72 9.40
C GLU A 502 28.85 10.41 8.10
N LEU A 503 28.32 10.89 6.97
CA LEU A 503 28.97 10.88 5.66
C LEU A 503 29.19 12.33 5.22
N ARG A 504 30.19 13.00 5.80
CA ARG A 504 30.61 14.34 5.33
C ARG A 504 31.78 14.19 4.37
N GLY A 505 31.68 14.81 3.19
CA GLY A 505 32.79 14.86 2.22
C GLY A 505 33.01 13.58 1.40
N VAL A 506 32.04 12.67 1.35
CA VAL A 506 32.06 11.48 0.49
C VAL A 506 31.09 11.71 -0.67
N ASP A 507 31.56 11.64 -1.91
CA ASP A 507 30.70 11.73 -3.08
C ASP A 507 29.95 10.40 -3.35
N HIS A 508 28.91 10.48 -4.18
CA HIS A 508 28.06 9.34 -4.53
C HIS A 508 28.85 8.16 -5.10
N ALA A 509 29.79 8.42 -6.02
CA ALA A 509 30.61 7.38 -6.65
C ALA A 509 31.49 6.64 -5.64
N THR A 510 32.01 7.37 -4.64
CA THR A 510 32.80 6.79 -3.56
C THR A 510 31.93 5.98 -2.62
N ALA A 511 30.73 6.46 -2.26
CA ALA A 511 29.78 5.72 -1.43
C ALA A 511 29.41 4.36 -2.06
N VAL A 512 29.09 4.32 -3.36
CA VAL A 512 28.78 3.08 -4.09
C VAL A 512 29.93 2.07 -4.03
N ARG A 513 31.15 2.53 -4.35
CA ARG A 513 32.34 1.67 -4.38
C ARG A 513 32.70 1.12 -3.01
N LEU A 514 32.59 1.95 -1.98
CA LEU A 514 32.82 1.60 -0.59
C LEU A 514 31.86 0.51 -0.07
N GLN A 515 30.70 0.35 -0.71
CA GLN A 515 29.69 -0.62 -0.29
C GLN A 515 29.82 -1.97 -1.00
N GLN A 516 30.51 -2.08 -2.14
CA GLN A 516 30.71 -3.35 -2.85
C GLN A 516 31.24 -4.50 -1.95
N PRO A 517 32.22 -4.28 -1.06
CA PRO A 517 32.66 -5.33 -0.13
C PRO A 517 31.57 -5.76 0.85
N LEU A 518 30.74 -4.82 1.34
CA LEU A 518 29.65 -5.10 2.27
C LEU A 518 28.57 -5.97 1.63
N GLU A 519 28.33 -5.80 0.32
CA GLU A 519 27.41 -6.64 -0.45
C GLU A 519 27.85 -8.10 -0.49
N HIS A 520 29.16 -8.35 -0.66
CA HIS A 520 29.71 -9.71 -0.66
C HIS A 520 29.44 -10.44 0.66
N TYR A 521 29.55 -9.71 1.78
CA TYR A 521 29.31 -10.26 3.13
C TYR A 521 27.86 -10.14 3.60
N ARG A 522 26.95 -9.59 2.76
CA ARG A 522 25.53 -9.39 3.08
C ARG A 522 25.28 -8.53 4.33
N ILE A 523 26.12 -7.52 4.56
CA ILE A 523 26.00 -6.64 5.73
C ILE A 523 25.11 -5.43 5.37
N PRO A 524 23.90 -5.29 5.95
CA PRO A 524 23.05 -4.13 5.73
C PRO A 524 23.67 -2.85 6.31
N VAL A 525 23.65 -1.79 5.51
CA VAL A 525 24.09 -0.45 5.93
C VAL A 525 22.89 0.39 6.38
N LEU A 526 23.02 1.00 7.55
CA LEU A 526 22.01 1.75 8.29
C LEU A 526 22.44 3.22 8.42
N ALA A 527 21.58 4.14 7.97
CA ALA A 527 21.78 5.57 8.16
C ALA A 527 20.70 6.18 9.05
N LEU A 528 21.13 7.07 9.94
CA LEU A 528 20.27 7.69 10.96
C LEU A 528 20.03 9.19 10.70
N HIS A 529 20.62 9.82 9.68
CA HIS A 529 20.62 11.29 9.48
C HIS A 529 20.38 11.69 8.01
N GLY A 530 19.93 12.95 7.79
CA GLY A 530 19.97 13.73 6.53
C GLY A 530 18.72 13.64 5.61
N ASP A 531 18.68 14.47 4.56
CA ASP A 531 17.64 14.54 3.50
C ASP A 531 17.37 13.17 2.85
N THR A 532 16.13 12.90 2.47
CA THR A 532 15.58 11.54 2.48
C THR A 532 16.21 10.57 1.50
N THR A 533 16.90 11.05 0.46
CA THR A 533 17.51 10.22 -0.57
C THR A 533 18.40 9.12 -0.01
N VAL A 534 18.02 7.86 -0.23
CA VAL A 534 18.85 6.69 0.07
C VAL A 534 19.95 6.62 -0.99
N ASP A 535 21.20 6.93 -0.63
CA ASP A 535 22.34 6.75 -1.53
C ASP A 535 22.46 5.28 -1.96
N GLU A 536 22.97 5.06 -3.17
CA GLU A 536 23.08 3.75 -3.80
C GLU A 536 23.87 2.75 -2.91
N GLY A 537 23.10 1.91 -2.20
CA GLY A 537 23.49 0.68 -1.48
C GLY A 537 23.37 0.73 0.06
N MET A 538 22.72 1.76 0.61
CA MET A 538 22.14 1.65 1.96
C MET A 538 20.94 0.70 1.96
N ALA A 539 20.81 -0.08 3.03
CA ALA A 539 19.70 -1.02 3.20
C ALA A 539 18.46 -0.32 3.78
N ILE A 540 18.69 0.49 4.82
CA ILE A 540 17.64 1.22 5.53
C ILE A 540 18.18 2.58 5.98
N ARG A 541 17.37 3.63 5.78
CA ARG A 541 17.59 4.97 6.32
C ARG A 541 16.38 5.38 7.16
N ILE A 542 16.62 6.00 8.30
CA ILE A 542 15.57 6.57 9.14
C ILE A 542 15.88 8.03 9.48
N GLY A 543 14.88 8.89 9.37
CA GLY A 543 14.92 10.33 9.66
C GLY A 543 13.59 10.81 10.24
N ARG A 544 13.38 12.12 10.30
CA ARG A 544 12.08 12.72 10.65
C ARG A 544 11.45 13.40 9.45
N LEU A 545 10.13 13.53 9.51
CA LEU A 545 9.36 14.20 8.47
C LEU A 545 9.76 15.67 8.32
N ALA A 546 10.04 16.37 9.43
CA ALA A 546 10.50 17.76 9.42
C ALA A 546 11.85 17.96 8.70
N ASP A 547 12.64 16.91 8.52
CA ASP A 547 13.92 16.99 7.81
C ASP A 547 13.71 16.99 6.28
N LYS A 548 12.48 16.76 5.77
CA LYS A 548 12.12 17.02 4.37
C LYS A 548 11.86 18.51 4.17
N GLU A 549 12.59 19.13 3.25
CA GLU A 549 12.51 20.58 2.98
C GLU A 549 11.09 21.08 2.59
N ASP A 550 10.21 20.18 2.14
CA ASP A 550 8.92 20.56 1.56
C ASP A 550 7.76 20.75 2.54
N ILE A 551 7.82 20.30 3.80
CA ILE A 551 6.62 20.24 4.67
C ILE A 551 6.31 21.56 5.38
N HIS A 552 7.27 22.48 5.38
CA HIS A 552 7.21 23.76 6.12
C HIS A 552 6.65 24.95 5.34
N THR A 553 5.84 24.72 4.30
CA THR A 553 5.31 25.83 3.48
C THR A 553 3.97 26.36 3.98
N ASP A 554 3.75 27.69 3.85
CA ASP A 554 2.47 28.40 4.04
C ASP A 554 1.28 27.71 3.33
N TYR A 555 1.57 26.93 2.30
CA TYR A 555 0.61 26.11 1.58
C TYR A 555 -0.05 25.04 2.48
N TYR A 556 0.72 24.30 3.28
CA TYR A 556 0.17 23.26 4.17
C TYR A 556 -0.62 23.87 5.32
N THR A 557 -0.12 24.97 5.90
CA THR A 557 -0.84 25.70 6.94
C THR A 557 -2.22 26.15 6.46
N ARG A 558 -2.31 26.69 5.23
CA ARG A 558 -3.59 27.08 4.61
C ARG A 558 -4.50 25.87 4.38
N LEU A 559 -3.95 24.78 3.87
CA LEU A 559 -4.69 23.55 3.57
C LEU A 559 -5.34 22.94 4.82
N PHE A 560 -4.58 22.83 5.92
CA PHE A 560 -5.06 22.27 7.19
C PHE A 560 -5.92 23.24 8.01
N SER A 561 -5.74 24.57 7.88
CA SER A 561 -6.50 25.57 8.65
C SER A 561 -8.02 25.41 8.49
N GLY A 562 -8.50 25.19 7.27
CA GLY A 562 -9.94 25.02 7.07
C GLY A 562 -10.47 23.62 7.42
N ILE A 563 -9.59 22.61 7.55
CA ILE A 563 -9.96 21.25 7.98
C ILE A 563 -10.15 21.22 9.50
N LEU A 564 -9.23 21.86 10.23
CA LEU A 564 -9.16 21.79 11.67
C LEU A 564 -10.25 22.58 12.40
N HIS A 565 -11.11 23.32 11.67
CA HIS A 565 -12.34 23.94 12.16
C HIS A 565 -12.19 24.67 13.52
N GLY A 566 -11.13 25.48 13.66
CA GLY A 566 -10.83 26.26 14.87
C GLY A 566 -9.81 25.62 15.82
N LYS A 567 -9.32 24.41 15.55
CA LYS A 567 -8.13 23.84 16.23
C LYS A 567 -6.84 24.47 15.71
N ARG A 568 -5.81 24.54 16.56
CA ARG A 568 -4.53 25.17 16.24
C ARG A 568 -3.74 24.32 15.24
N VAL A 569 -3.56 24.82 14.02
CA VAL A 569 -2.76 24.18 12.95
C VAL A 569 -1.35 23.81 13.43
N TYR A 570 -0.76 24.64 14.29
CA TYR A 570 0.55 24.39 14.89
C TYR A 570 0.63 23.06 15.65
N GLU A 571 -0.44 22.65 16.35
CA GLU A 571 -0.44 21.36 17.07
C GLU A 571 -0.44 20.17 16.12
N LEU A 572 -1.05 20.32 14.94
CA LEU A 572 -1.01 19.30 13.90
C LEU A 572 0.36 19.26 13.22
N THR A 573 0.95 20.40 12.89
CA THR A 573 2.28 20.46 12.29
C THR A 573 3.33 19.86 13.23
N GLU A 574 3.28 20.16 14.53
CA GLU A 574 4.18 19.56 15.53
C GLU A 574 4.02 18.03 15.61
N ARG A 575 2.79 17.51 15.47
CA ARG A 575 2.54 16.05 15.42
C ARG A 575 3.08 15.41 14.14
N LEU A 576 3.03 16.11 13.01
CA LEU A 576 3.51 15.62 11.72
C LEU A 576 5.04 15.68 11.63
N ASP A 577 5.65 16.79 12.03
CA ASP A 577 7.10 17.05 12.03
C ASP A 577 7.89 15.94 12.70
N ASN A 578 7.31 15.44 13.78
CA ASN A 578 7.85 14.40 14.62
C ASN A 578 7.52 12.98 14.15
N LEU A 579 6.95 12.77 12.96
CA LEU A 579 6.76 11.41 12.45
C LEU A 579 8.08 10.88 11.88
N PRO A 580 8.48 9.64 12.23
CA PRO A 580 9.62 9.01 11.59
C PRO A 580 9.34 8.78 10.11
N VAL A 581 10.34 9.08 9.29
CA VAL A 581 10.39 8.70 7.88
C VAL A 581 11.44 7.62 7.74
N LEU A 582 11.05 6.49 7.19
CA LEU A 582 11.95 5.38 6.90
C LEU A 582 12.08 5.31 5.38
N ALA A 583 13.25 4.96 4.87
CA ALA A 583 13.46 4.67 3.45
C ALA A 583 14.22 3.34 3.35
N VAL A 584 13.70 2.41 2.55
CA VAL A 584 14.15 1.01 2.52
C VAL A 584 14.46 0.56 1.10
N ASN A 585 15.65 -0.01 0.91
CA ASN A 585 16.01 -0.69 -0.32
C ASN A 585 15.58 -2.16 -0.24
N LEU A 586 14.37 -2.44 -0.73
CA LEU A 586 13.79 -3.80 -0.72
C LEU A 586 14.66 -4.81 -1.47
N LYS A 587 15.26 -4.43 -2.60
CA LYS A 587 16.16 -5.32 -3.34
C LYS A 587 17.34 -5.74 -2.46
N ARG A 588 17.99 -4.79 -1.79
CA ARG A 588 19.12 -5.08 -0.90
C ARG A 588 18.71 -5.94 0.28
N LEU A 589 17.60 -5.61 0.94
CA LEU A 589 17.07 -6.47 2.00
C LEU A 589 16.78 -7.89 1.51
N ASN A 590 16.33 -8.04 0.25
CA ASN A 590 16.10 -9.37 -0.33
C ASN A 590 17.41 -10.12 -0.54
N ASP A 591 18.41 -9.44 -1.12
CA ASP A 591 19.74 -9.98 -1.37
C ASP A 591 20.42 -10.46 -0.07
N PHE A 592 20.08 -9.82 1.06
CA PHE A 592 20.51 -10.20 2.41
C PHE A 592 19.63 -11.28 3.08
N GLY A 593 18.51 -11.66 2.47
CA GLY A 593 17.56 -12.65 3.03
C GLY A 593 16.67 -12.10 4.15
N LEU A 594 16.55 -10.78 4.28
CA LEU A 594 15.86 -10.08 5.37
C LEU A 594 14.38 -9.79 5.07
N LEU A 595 13.96 -9.84 3.81
CA LEU A 595 12.57 -9.56 3.40
C LEU A 595 11.54 -10.63 3.77
N SER A 596 11.98 -11.83 4.15
CA SER A 596 11.08 -12.90 4.60
C SER A 596 10.49 -12.64 5.99
N SER A 597 10.96 -11.60 6.70
CA SER A 597 10.34 -11.21 7.96
C SER A 597 9.02 -10.49 7.68
N GLY A 598 7.89 -11.09 8.06
CA GLY A 598 6.57 -10.43 8.01
C GLY A 598 6.52 -9.08 8.77
N ARG A 599 7.53 -8.80 9.60
CA ARG A 599 7.79 -7.53 10.28
C ARG A 599 8.14 -6.39 9.32
N LEU A 600 8.99 -6.64 8.32
CA LEU A 600 9.42 -5.65 7.32
C LEU A 600 8.29 -5.28 6.35
N MET A 601 7.48 -6.26 5.94
CA MET A 601 6.37 -6.01 5.01
C MET A 601 5.16 -5.31 5.67
N GLY A 602 5.07 -5.37 7.01
CA GLY A 602 4.03 -4.67 7.78
C GLY A 602 4.28 -3.16 7.95
N LEU A 603 5.49 -2.69 7.65
CA LEU A 603 5.95 -1.32 7.97
C LEU A 603 5.51 -0.24 7.00
N ALA A 604 5.29 -0.58 5.74
CA ALA A 604 5.69 0.37 4.74
C ALA A 604 4.67 0.54 3.62
N PRO A 605 4.24 1.78 3.46
CA PRO A 605 3.84 2.26 2.15
C PRO A 605 4.39 3.65 1.80
N ASP A 606 5.04 4.35 2.73
CA ASP A 606 5.74 5.63 2.49
C ASP A 606 7.23 5.43 2.36
N VAL A 607 7.67 4.26 2.80
CA VAL A 607 9.05 3.94 3.10
C VAL A 607 9.83 3.44 1.88
N TYR A 608 9.17 3.40 0.73
CA TYR A 608 9.67 2.68 -0.44
C TYR A 608 10.15 3.58 -1.57
N LEU A 609 10.23 4.88 -1.35
CA LEU A 609 10.52 5.82 -2.42
C LEU A 609 11.77 6.65 -2.10
N GLU A 610 12.92 6.01 -2.27
CA GLU A 610 14.02 6.61 -3.03
C GLU A 610 14.78 5.54 -3.84
N TRP A 611 15.27 6.02 -4.99
CA TRP A 611 15.99 5.44 -6.13
C TRP A 611 16.97 4.28 -5.84
N PHE A 612 17.40 3.37 -6.75
CA PHE A 612 17.29 3.13 -8.20
C PHE A 612 17.66 1.65 -8.47
N VAL A 613 17.37 1.12 -9.68
CA VAL A 613 18.36 0.26 -10.37
C VAL A 613 18.48 0.73 -11.82
N SER A 614 19.53 1.51 -12.07
CA SER A 614 20.24 1.49 -13.35
C SER A 614 21.50 0.65 -13.15
N SER A 615 21.46 -0.57 -13.69
CA SER A 615 22.64 -1.38 -14.05
C SER A 615 22.13 -2.57 -14.90
N GLN A 616 21.65 -2.27 -16.11
CA GLN A 616 22.20 -2.65 -17.44
C GLN A 616 21.91 -4.09 -17.90
N PRO A 617 21.76 -4.36 -19.21
CA PRO A 617 21.41 -3.49 -20.34
C PRO A 617 19.90 -3.40 -20.59
#